data_AF-A0A6I1FDU1-F1
#
_entry.id   AF-A0A6I1FDU1-F1
#
_cell.length_a   1.000
_cell.length_b   1.000
_cell.length_c   1.000
_cell.angle_alpha   90.00
_cell.angle_beta   90.00
_cell.angle_gamma   90.00
#
_symmetry.space_group_name_H-M   'P 1'
#
loop_
_entity.id
_entity.type
_entity.pdbx_description
1 polymer ?
#
loop_
_entity_poly.entity_id
_entity_poly.type
_entity_poly.pdbx_seq_one_letter_code
_entity_poly.pdbx_strand_id
1 'polypeptide(L)'
;MNRRLIETTHPSYQAWSYASLIQDYNENAQNEDMALYPCAYLHNYLHQGEQDPLTDPIYDYYIKQAPVFIKGQAKQLRDFIKRYIKVGDNIEKLNETNNKSRLVAGYCWNWVKEGKNNPDHYDIVLPEFNFEISWNHGNSETWAINEYSIREAGCIHTCQGLEFDYVGVIIGDDMRVENGVVVTDFTKRAKTDSSLKGIKKMMKEEPDKAVKLADELIRNTYRTLMTRGQKGCFVYCTDPSLAFYLKERYTNSSMTYEQNEFFKPWSGVAEERGEY
;
A
#
# COMPACT_ATOMS: atom_id res chain seq x y z
N MET A 1 36.91 -17.96 -19.09
CA MET A 1 36.42 -17.49 -17.77
C MET A 1 36.69 -18.58 -16.76
N ASN A 2 37.63 -18.36 -15.83
CA ASN A 2 37.93 -19.31 -14.76
C ASN A 2 36.77 -19.37 -13.77
N ARG A 3 35.87 -20.35 -13.90
CA ARG A 3 34.91 -20.68 -12.83
C ARG A 3 35.66 -21.44 -11.75
N ARG A 4 36.06 -20.74 -10.69
CA ARG A 4 36.57 -21.35 -9.47
C ARG A 4 35.41 -22.17 -8.88
N LEU A 5 35.61 -23.47 -8.66
CA LEU A 5 34.64 -24.29 -7.92
C LEU A 5 34.63 -23.79 -6.48
N ILE A 6 33.47 -23.34 -6.02
CA ILE A 6 33.25 -22.89 -4.65
C ILE A 6 32.24 -23.85 -4.05
N GLU A 7 32.61 -24.47 -2.94
CA GLU A 7 31.68 -25.26 -2.15
C GLU A 7 30.73 -24.31 -1.43
N THR A 8 29.43 -24.48 -1.67
CA THR A 8 28.38 -23.63 -1.10
C THR A 8 27.29 -24.51 -0.53
N THR A 9 26.64 -24.06 0.54
CA THR A 9 25.49 -24.74 1.10
C THR A 9 24.36 -24.84 0.07
N HIS A 10 23.61 -25.94 0.14
CA HIS A 10 22.47 -26.13 -0.76
C HIS A 10 21.40 -25.03 -0.51
N PRO A 11 20.85 -24.39 -1.54
CA PRO A 11 19.89 -23.28 -1.38
C PRO A 11 18.65 -23.65 -0.57
N SER A 12 18.07 -24.84 -0.76
CA SER A 12 16.96 -25.32 0.08
C SER A 12 17.35 -25.48 1.53
N TYR A 13 18.56 -26.02 1.79
CA TYR A 13 19.03 -26.22 3.16
C TYR A 13 19.16 -24.87 3.87
N GLN A 14 19.76 -23.89 3.18
CA GLN A 14 19.89 -22.53 3.68
C GLN A 14 18.52 -21.91 3.97
N ALA A 15 17.61 -21.89 2.99
CA ALA A 15 16.27 -21.30 3.16
C ALA A 15 15.48 -21.99 4.28
N TRP A 16 15.52 -23.31 4.36
CA TRP A 16 14.89 -24.08 5.43
C TRP A 16 15.48 -23.75 6.80
N SER A 17 16.81 -23.73 6.94
CA SER A 17 17.48 -23.44 8.22
C SER A 17 17.12 -22.05 8.78
N TYR A 18 16.97 -21.04 7.91
CA TYR A 18 16.51 -19.72 8.33
C TYR A 18 15.05 -19.73 8.77
N ALA A 19 14.16 -20.41 8.04
CA ALA A 19 12.76 -20.52 8.43
C ALA A 19 12.58 -21.25 9.76
N SER A 20 13.31 -22.35 9.98
CA SER A 20 13.30 -23.08 11.25
C SER A 20 13.79 -22.20 12.40
N LEU A 21 14.87 -21.44 12.19
CA LEU A 21 15.37 -20.52 13.21
C LEU A 21 14.33 -19.45 13.57
N ILE A 22 13.62 -18.89 12.58
CA ILE A 22 12.58 -17.89 12.84
C ILE A 22 11.41 -18.54 13.59
N GLN A 23 10.99 -19.76 13.22
CA GLN A 23 9.97 -20.51 13.95
C GLN A 23 10.35 -20.75 15.41
N ASP A 24 11.62 -21.08 15.67
CA ASP A 24 12.09 -21.41 17.01
C ASP A 24 12.32 -20.19 17.91
N TYR A 25 12.52 -18.98 17.34
CA TYR A 25 12.89 -17.78 18.12
C TYR A 25 11.85 -16.65 18.09
N ASN A 26 10.86 -16.71 17.20
CA ASN A 26 9.84 -15.66 17.11
C ASN A 26 8.54 -16.14 17.77
N GLU A 27 8.11 -15.43 18.82
CA GLU A 27 6.90 -15.76 19.59
C GLU A 27 5.64 -15.82 18.71
N ASN A 28 5.52 -14.94 17.71
CA ASN A 28 4.38 -14.93 16.77
C ASN A 28 4.44 -16.12 15.80
N ALA A 29 5.63 -16.62 15.46
CA ALA A 29 5.78 -17.83 14.66
C ALA A 29 5.50 -19.10 15.50
N GLN A 30 5.81 -19.08 16.80
CA GLN A 30 5.53 -20.17 17.74
C GLN A 30 4.05 -20.29 18.08
N ASN A 31 3.35 -19.16 18.23
CA ASN A 31 1.93 -19.12 18.58
C ASN A 31 0.99 -19.33 17.36
N GLU A 32 1.51 -19.77 16.21
CA GLU A 32 0.79 -20.02 14.96
C GLU A 32 0.16 -18.78 14.27
N ASP A 33 0.47 -17.56 14.73
CA ASP A 33 0.00 -16.31 14.09
C ASP A 33 0.73 -16.01 12.76
N MET A 34 1.88 -16.65 12.51
CA MET A 34 2.68 -16.48 11.30
C MET A 34 3.18 -17.82 10.73
N ALA A 35 2.64 -18.21 9.57
CA ALA A 35 3.09 -19.40 8.85
C ALA A 35 4.25 -19.07 7.88
N LEU A 36 5.37 -19.78 8.00
CA LEU A 36 6.53 -19.64 7.12
C LEU A 36 6.57 -20.75 6.06
N TYR A 37 6.70 -20.34 4.79
CA TYR A 37 6.83 -21.25 3.64
C TYR A 37 8.13 -20.93 2.89
N PRO A 38 9.28 -21.50 3.29
CA PRO A 38 10.56 -21.18 2.67
C PRO A 38 10.61 -21.65 1.20
N CYS A 39 11.37 -20.94 0.38
CA CYS A 39 11.74 -21.36 -0.96
C CYS A 39 13.05 -20.69 -1.38
N ALA A 40 13.70 -21.20 -2.42
CA ALA A 40 14.91 -20.62 -3.00
C ALA A 40 14.72 -20.33 -4.49
N TYR A 41 15.18 -19.18 -4.97
CA TYR A 41 15.19 -18.85 -6.40
C TYR A 41 16.58 -18.48 -6.90
N LEU A 42 17.12 -19.31 -7.80
CA LEU A 42 18.44 -19.10 -8.39
C LEU A 42 18.30 -18.49 -9.79
N HIS A 43 18.17 -17.16 -9.83
CA HIS A 43 17.92 -16.39 -11.06
C HIS A 43 18.98 -16.57 -12.16
N ASN A 44 20.21 -16.96 -11.81
CA ASN A 44 21.32 -17.17 -12.74
C ASN A 44 21.66 -18.66 -12.99
N TYR A 45 21.00 -19.59 -12.31
CA TYR A 45 21.29 -21.01 -12.45
C TYR A 45 20.51 -21.60 -13.63
N LEU A 46 21.21 -22.33 -14.49
CA LEU A 46 20.65 -23.04 -15.63
C LEU A 46 20.58 -24.53 -15.30
N HIS A 47 19.47 -25.17 -15.65
CA HIS A 47 19.29 -26.60 -15.43
C HIS A 47 20.39 -27.40 -16.13
N GLN A 48 21.01 -28.34 -15.41
CA GLN A 48 22.12 -29.15 -15.93
C GLN A 48 21.69 -30.53 -16.47
N GLY A 49 20.38 -30.78 -16.56
CA GLY A 49 19.82 -32.05 -17.06
C GLY A 49 19.59 -33.08 -15.95
N GLU A 50 19.60 -34.38 -16.29
CA GLU A 50 19.20 -35.46 -15.36
C GLU A 50 20.11 -35.64 -14.14
N GLN A 51 21.34 -35.11 -14.18
CA GLN A 51 22.32 -35.19 -13.09
C GLN A 51 22.62 -33.80 -12.51
N ASP A 52 21.58 -32.97 -12.39
CA ASP A 52 21.71 -31.64 -11.81
C ASP A 52 21.99 -31.75 -10.30
N PRO A 53 23.15 -31.26 -9.79
CA PRO A 53 23.50 -31.33 -8.38
C PRO A 53 22.48 -30.63 -7.47
N LEU A 54 21.70 -29.70 -8.02
CA LEU A 54 20.64 -28.98 -7.31
C LEU A 54 19.43 -29.87 -6.99
N THR A 55 19.26 -30.98 -7.70
CA THR A 55 18.18 -31.94 -7.49
C THR A 55 18.72 -33.32 -7.10
N ASP A 56 19.92 -33.38 -6.53
CA ASP A 56 20.50 -34.63 -6.04
C ASP A 56 19.61 -35.19 -4.91
N PRO A 57 19.32 -36.51 -4.91
CA PRO A 57 18.48 -37.15 -3.90
C PRO A 57 18.90 -36.91 -2.44
N ILE A 58 20.18 -36.60 -2.18
CA ILE A 58 20.65 -36.23 -0.84
C ILE A 58 19.93 -34.99 -0.28
N TYR A 59 19.44 -34.11 -1.16
CA TYR A 59 18.74 -32.88 -0.79
C TYR A 59 17.22 -33.00 -0.84
N ASP A 60 16.65 -34.16 -1.19
CA ASP A 60 15.20 -34.38 -1.33
C ASP A 60 14.42 -33.92 -0.10
N TYR A 61 14.95 -34.19 1.09
CA TYR A 61 14.35 -33.74 2.34
C TYR A 61 14.21 -32.21 2.37
N TYR A 62 15.30 -31.48 2.10
CA TYR A 62 15.30 -30.02 2.13
C TYR A 62 14.52 -29.42 0.96
N ILE A 63 14.57 -30.02 -0.22
CA ILE A 63 13.81 -29.55 -1.40
C ILE A 63 12.30 -29.68 -1.15
N LYS A 64 11.85 -30.72 -0.45
CA LYS A 64 10.44 -30.86 -0.05
C LYS A 64 10.01 -29.78 0.94
N GLN A 65 10.88 -29.36 1.86
CA GLN A 65 10.57 -28.32 2.85
C GLN A 65 10.68 -26.90 2.26
N ALA A 66 11.72 -26.66 1.46
CA ALA A 66 12.03 -25.38 0.82
C ALA A 66 12.29 -25.59 -0.68
N PRO A 67 11.24 -25.55 -1.52
CA PRO A 67 11.36 -25.80 -2.95
C PRO A 67 12.34 -24.84 -3.63
N VAL A 68 13.09 -25.37 -4.60
CA VAL A 68 14.03 -24.59 -5.41
C VAL A 68 13.42 -24.30 -6.77
N PHE A 69 13.58 -23.05 -7.21
CA PHE A 69 13.25 -22.60 -8.54
C PHE A 69 14.50 -22.05 -9.22
N ILE A 70 14.64 -22.31 -10.52
CA ILE A 70 15.82 -21.88 -11.31
C ILE A 70 15.40 -20.94 -12.45
N LYS A 71 16.39 -20.39 -13.17
CA LYS A 71 16.13 -19.51 -14.32
C LYS A 71 15.17 -20.18 -15.31
N GLY A 72 14.10 -19.47 -15.68
CA GLY A 72 13.04 -19.97 -16.55
C GLY A 72 11.82 -20.56 -15.82
N GLN A 73 11.91 -20.81 -14.50
CA GLN A 73 10.81 -21.32 -13.68
C GLN A 73 10.06 -20.24 -12.89
N ALA A 74 10.18 -18.96 -13.29
CA ALA A 74 9.50 -17.84 -12.62
C ALA A 74 7.97 -18.03 -12.50
N LYS A 75 7.35 -18.71 -13.49
CA LYS A 75 5.93 -19.08 -13.42
C LYS A 75 5.64 -20.03 -12.25
N GLN A 76 6.47 -21.05 -12.05
CA GLN A 76 6.30 -22.03 -10.98
C GLN A 76 6.53 -21.39 -9.61
N LEU A 77 7.53 -20.51 -9.48
CA LEU A 77 7.75 -19.70 -8.28
C LEU A 77 6.53 -18.84 -7.97
N ARG A 78 6.00 -18.13 -8.97
CA ARG A 78 4.81 -17.30 -8.80
C ARG A 78 3.60 -18.14 -8.36
N ASP A 79 3.40 -19.31 -8.96
CA ASP A 79 2.28 -20.19 -8.63
C ASP A 79 2.45 -20.79 -7.21
N PHE A 80 3.69 -21.05 -6.77
CA PHE A 80 4.02 -21.40 -5.39
C PHE A 80 3.67 -20.26 -4.42
N ILE A 81 4.12 -19.04 -4.68
CA ILE A 81 3.82 -17.87 -3.84
C ILE A 81 2.31 -17.67 -3.73
N LYS A 82 1.57 -17.73 -4.85
CA LYS A 82 0.10 -17.58 -4.88
C LYS A 82 -0.66 -18.65 -4.10
N ARG A 83 -0.07 -19.84 -3.91
CA ARG A 83 -0.71 -20.93 -3.14
C ARG A 83 -0.84 -20.57 -1.67
N TYR A 84 0.18 -19.91 -1.12
CA TYR A 84 0.29 -19.59 0.31
C TYR A 84 -0.10 -18.14 0.60
N ILE A 85 0.13 -17.22 -0.33
CA ILE A 85 -0.31 -15.83 -0.25
C ILE A 85 -1.62 -15.70 -1.04
N LYS A 86 -2.73 -16.04 -0.36
CA LYS A 86 -4.09 -16.01 -0.94
C LYS A 86 -4.79 -14.65 -0.78
N VAL A 87 -4.42 -13.89 0.25
CA VAL A 87 -4.95 -12.56 0.59
C VAL A 87 -3.74 -11.71 0.94
N GLY A 88 -3.62 -10.54 0.31
CA GLY A 88 -2.59 -9.57 0.69
C GLY A 88 -2.83 -9.08 2.11
N ASP A 89 -1.77 -8.84 2.86
CA ASP A 89 -1.89 -8.42 4.25
C ASP A 89 -2.72 -7.14 4.39
N ASN A 90 -3.57 -7.10 5.42
CA ASN A 90 -4.21 -5.85 5.82
C ASN A 90 -3.14 -4.93 6.42
N ILE A 91 -3.36 -3.62 6.33
CA ILE A 91 -2.41 -2.61 6.78
C ILE A 91 -2.01 -2.77 8.27
N GLU A 92 -2.91 -3.32 9.09
CA GLU A 92 -2.65 -3.67 10.49
C GLU A 92 -1.57 -4.75 10.62
N LYS A 93 -1.67 -5.84 9.85
CA LYS A 93 -0.65 -6.91 9.82
C LYS A 93 0.69 -6.42 9.28
N LEU A 94 0.67 -5.55 8.27
CA LEU A 94 1.89 -4.89 7.78
C LEU A 94 2.48 -3.96 8.84
N ASN A 95 1.66 -3.36 9.70
CA ASN A 95 2.14 -2.55 10.82
C ASN A 95 2.78 -3.39 11.92
N GLU A 96 2.27 -4.59 12.22
CA GLU A 96 2.84 -5.49 13.24
C GLU A 96 4.30 -5.87 12.95
N THR A 97 4.73 -5.82 11.69
CA THR A 97 6.11 -6.18 11.31
C THR A 97 7.15 -5.15 11.75
N ASN A 98 6.85 -3.85 11.67
CA ASN A 98 7.85 -2.81 11.94
C ASN A 98 7.28 -1.43 12.36
N ASN A 99 5.99 -1.36 12.64
CA ASN A 99 5.25 -0.15 12.99
C ASN A 99 5.35 1.02 11.99
N LYS A 100 5.53 0.74 10.69
CA LYS A 100 5.65 1.76 9.63
C LYS A 100 4.48 1.79 8.66
N SER A 101 3.29 1.35 9.07
CA SER A 101 2.09 1.41 8.23
C SER A 101 1.04 2.33 8.87
N ARG A 102 0.35 3.17 8.09
CA ARG A 102 -0.66 4.10 8.65
C ARG A 102 -1.91 4.24 7.78
N LEU A 103 -3.06 4.37 8.45
CA LEU A 103 -4.32 4.76 7.82
C LEU A 103 -4.42 6.28 7.77
N VAL A 104 -4.87 6.80 6.63
CA VAL A 104 -5.07 8.23 6.39
C VAL A 104 -6.35 8.45 5.60
N ALA A 105 -6.97 9.61 5.79
CA ALA A 105 -8.23 9.93 5.12
C ALA A 105 -8.30 11.40 4.67
N GLY A 106 -9.10 11.65 3.64
CA GLY A 106 -9.50 13.00 3.25
C GLY A 106 -10.46 13.64 4.26
N TYR A 107 -10.64 14.96 4.18
CA TYR A 107 -11.53 15.73 5.06
C TYR A 107 -13.02 15.60 4.72
N CYS A 108 -13.56 14.39 4.58
CA CYS A 108 -15.00 14.17 4.44
C CYS A 108 -15.73 14.05 5.79
N TRP A 109 -15.02 13.65 6.84
CA TRP A 109 -15.59 13.43 8.17
C TRP A 109 -15.24 14.55 9.13
N ASN A 110 -16.21 14.97 9.95
CA ASN A 110 -15.99 16.06 10.91
C ASN A 110 -15.04 15.62 12.02
N TRP A 111 -14.20 16.55 12.47
CA TRP A 111 -13.41 16.41 13.70
C TRP A 111 -14.29 16.71 14.91
N VAL A 112 -14.83 15.68 15.56
CA VAL A 112 -15.76 15.85 16.68
C VAL A 112 -14.98 16.00 17.98
N LYS A 113 -14.80 17.24 18.42
CA LYS A 113 -13.99 17.57 19.63
C LYS A 113 -14.57 17.00 20.93
N GLU A 114 -15.88 16.81 20.99
CA GLU A 114 -16.60 16.28 22.16
C GLU A 114 -16.26 14.80 22.42
N GLY A 115 -15.85 14.07 21.37
CA GLY A 115 -15.43 12.66 21.45
C GLY A 115 -13.94 12.45 21.71
N LYS A 116 -13.14 13.53 21.83
CA LYS A 116 -11.66 13.48 21.91
C LYS A 116 -11.08 12.63 23.05
N ASN A 117 -11.87 12.32 24.08
CA ASN A 117 -11.47 11.46 25.20
C ASN A 117 -12.42 10.26 25.41
N ASN A 118 -13.29 9.98 24.43
CA ASN A 118 -14.20 8.85 24.49
C ASN A 118 -13.66 7.73 23.58
N PRO A 119 -13.18 6.60 24.14
CA PRO A 119 -12.64 5.49 23.35
C PRO A 119 -13.70 4.81 22.47
N ASP A 120 -14.99 5.01 22.76
CA ASP A 120 -16.11 4.49 21.98
C ASP A 120 -16.64 5.50 20.95
N HIS A 121 -15.89 6.58 20.68
CA HIS A 121 -16.27 7.59 19.71
C HIS A 121 -15.40 7.53 18.45
N TYR A 122 -16.05 7.31 17.31
CA TYR A 122 -15.41 7.22 16.01
C TYR A 122 -15.89 8.34 15.08
N ASP A 123 -14.94 9.00 14.40
CA ASP A 123 -15.25 10.12 13.51
C ASP A 123 -15.54 9.65 12.07
N ILE A 124 -14.79 8.65 11.60
CA ILE A 124 -14.90 8.07 10.27
C ILE A 124 -15.65 6.76 10.42
N VAL A 125 -16.88 6.72 9.90
CA VAL A 125 -17.74 5.54 9.94
C VAL A 125 -18.10 5.15 8.52
N LEU A 126 -17.91 3.88 8.20
CA LEU A 126 -18.30 3.22 6.94
C LEU A 126 -19.25 2.06 7.31
N PRO A 127 -20.55 2.34 7.48
CA PRO A 127 -21.52 1.37 8.00
C PRO A 127 -21.62 0.09 7.15
N GLU A 128 -21.43 0.22 5.84
CA GLU A 128 -21.50 -0.87 4.88
C GLU A 128 -20.43 -1.95 5.09
N PHE A 129 -19.33 -1.60 5.79
CA PHE A 129 -18.25 -2.51 6.13
C PHE A 129 -18.15 -2.79 7.65
N ASN A 130 -19.08 -2.25 8.45
CA ASN A 130 -18.96 -2.24 9.91
C ASN A 130 -17.56 -1.75 10.36
N PHE A 131 -17.08 -0.70 9.69
CA PHE A 131 -15.77 -0.11 9.94
C PHE A 131 -15.92 1.27 10.56
N GLU A 132 -15.16 1.50 11.62
CA GLU A 132 -15.16 2.75 12.36
C GLU A 132 -13.77 3.07 12.88
N ILE A 133 -13.35 4.32 12.76
CA ILE A 133 -12.03 4.79 13.20
C ILE A 133 -12.09 6.26 13.62
N SER A 134 -11.31 6.61 14.62
CA SER A 134 -11.20 8.00 15.11
C SER A 134 -10.08 8.73 14.38
N TRP A 135 -10.20 10.05 14.25
CA TRP A 135 -9.06 10.87 13.89
C TRP A 135 -7.98 10.80 14.97
N ASN A 136 -6.75 11.15 14.62
CA ASN A 136 -5.62 11.20 15.55
C ASN A 136 -5.68 12.37 16.56
N HIS A 137 -6.72 12.39 17.39
CA HIS A 137 -7.01 13.48 18.30
C HIS A 137 -5.92 13.67 19.36
N GLY A 138 -5.20 14.79 19.29
CA GLY A 138 -4.32 15.24 20.39
C GLY A 138 -2.95 14.60 20.44
N ASN A 139 -2.54 13.81 19.43
CA ASN A 139 -1.22 13.20 19.38
C ASN A 139 -0.48 13.40 18.04
N SER A 140 -0.69 14.55 17.39
CA SER A 140 -0.14 14.82 16.04
C SER A 140 1.39 14.67 15.93
N GLU A 141 2.13 14.94 17.00
CA GLU A 141 3.60 14.86 17.00
C GLU A 141 4.13 13.43 17.10
N THR A 142 3.45 12.53 17.82
CA THR A 142 3.91 11.14 17.99
C THR A 142 3.06 10.11 17.24
N TRP A 143 1.98 10.54 16.59
CA TRP A 143 1.07 9.68 15.82
C TRP A 143 1.80 8.78 14.82
N ALA A 144 2.82 9.29 14.13
CA ALA A 144 3.54 8.50 13.13
C ALA A 144 4.46 7.41 13.69
N ILE A 145 4.77 7.45 15.00
CA ILE A 145 5.69 6.51 15.65
C ILE A 145 5.04 5.68 16.77
N ASN A 146 3.86 6.09 17.25
CA ASN A 146 3.13 5.36 18.28
C ASN A 146 2.58 4.03 17.72
N GLU A 147 2.70 2.94 18.45
CA GLU A 147 2.22 1.61 18.05
C GLU A 147 0.69 1.52 18.04
N TYR A 148 0.02 2.28 18.93
CA TYR A 148 -1.45 2.28 19.04
C TYR A 148 -2.14 3.12 17.97
N SER A 149 -1.40 3.98 17.25
CA SER A 149 -1.97 4.93 16.30
C SER A 149 -2.38 4.32 14.97
N ILE A 150 -2.11 3.03 14.75
CA ILE A 150 -2.67 2.27 13.61
C ILE A 150 -4.21 2.22 13.69
N ARG A 151 -4.78 2.35 14.90
CA ARG A 151 -6.22 2.44 15.17
C ARG A 151 -6.77 3.87 15.04
N GLU A 152 -5.97 4.80 14.54
CA GLU A 152 -6.36 6.18 14.27
C GLU A 152 -6.08 6.52 12.81
N ALA A 153 -6.92 7.38 12.23
CA ALA A 153 -6.68 7.93 10.90
C ALA A 153 -5.90 9.26 11.00
N GLY A 154 -4.84 9.37 10.20
CA GLY A 154 -4.13 10.62 9.97
C GLY A 154 -4.77 11.47 8.87
N CYS A 155 -4.45 12.77 8.86
CA CYS A 155 -4.87 13.71 7.82
C CYS A 155 -3.65 14.30 7.09
N ILE A 156 -3.89 15.13 6.08
CA ILE A 156 -2.80 15.73 5.28
C ILE A 156 -1.78 16.48 6.16
N HIS A 157 -2.24 17.21 7.18
CA HIS A 157 -1.36 17.99 8.05
C HIS A 157 -0.49 17.14 8.96
N THR A 158 -1.00 15.98 9.40
CA THR A 158 -0.24 15.09 10.29
C THR A 158 0.70 14.18 9.53
N CYS A 159 0.46 13.98 8.23
CA CYS A 159 1.34 13.18 7.36
C CYS A 159 2.37 14.03 6.59
N GLN A 160 2.28 15.36 6.67
CA GLN A 160 3.15 16.25 5.91
C GLN A 160 4.60 16.12 6.38
N GLY A 161 5.50 15.76 5.46
CA GLY A 161 6.93 15.57 5.76
C GLY A 161 7.26 14.20 6.38
N LEU A 162 6.29 13.29 6.48
CA LEU A 162 6.49 11.94 6.97
C LEU A 162 6.39 10.93 5.82
N GLU A 163 6.98 9.76 6.04
CA GLU A 163 6.97 8.64 5.09
C GLU A 163 6.74 7.33 5.84
N PHE A 164 5.95 6.46 5.24
CA PHE A 164 5.54 5.16 5.78
C PHE A 164 5.94 4.07 4.79
N ASP A 165 6.15 2.84 5.27
CA ASP A 165 6.33 1.70 4.38
C ASP A 165 5.05 1.45 3.58
N TYR A 166 3.91 1.43 4.27
CA TYR A 166 2.60 1.28 3.65
C TYR A 166 1.62 2.34 4.14
N VAL A 167 0.77 2.82 3.24
CA VAL A 167 -0.31 3.75 3.59
C VAL A 167 -1.64 3.22 3.07
N GLY A 168 -2.69 3.35 3.88
CA GLY A 168 -4.06 3.06 3.48
C GLY A 168 -4.83 4.37 3.42
N VAL A 169 -5.27 4.75 2.23
CA VAL A 169 -5.92 6.03 1.96
C VAL A 169 -7.42 5.82 1.79
N ILE A 170 -8.22 6.50 2.59
CA ILE A 170 -9.67 6.55 2.46
C ILE A 170 -10.06 7.84 1.72
N ILE A 171 -10.61 7.67 0.52
CA ILE A 171 -11.17 8.74 -0.32
C ILE A 171 -12.67 8.83 -0.05
N GLY A 172 -13.11 9.97 0.48
CA GLY A 172 -14.51 10.23 0.78
C GLY A 172 -15.28 10.82 -0.40
N ASP A 173 -16.54 11.18 -0.17
CA ASP A 173 -17.52 11.58 -1.18
C ASP A 173 -17.18 12.89 -1.95
N ASP A 174 -16.13 13.59 -1.54
CA ASP A 174 -15.64 14.81 -2.19
C ASP A 174 -14.84 14.57 -3.48
N MET A 175 -14.65 13.31 -3.87
CA MET A 175 -14.11 12.92 -5.16
C MET A 175 -14.88 11.71 -5.69
N ARG A 176 -15.30 11.78 -6.96
CA ARG A 176 -16.06 10.71 -7.63
C ARG A 176 -15.81 10.73 -9.14
N VAL A 177 -16.32 9.72 -9.84
CA VAL A 177 -16.34 9.72 -11.30
C VAL A 177 -17.73 10.04 -11.83
N GLU A 178 -17.81 11.02 -12.72
CA GLU A 178 -19.01 11.35 -13.48
C GLU A 178 -18.67 11.34 -14.97
N ASN A 179 -19.45 10.60 -15.77
CA ASN A 179 -19.25 10.48 -17.22
C ASN A 179 -17.81 10.12 -17.64
N GLY A 180 -17.13 9.29 -16.83
CA GLY A 180 -15.74 8.86 -17.08
C GLY A 180 -14.67 9.86 -16.67
N VAL A 181 -15.04 11.00 -16.08
CA VAL A 181 -14.11 12.04 -15.62
C VAL A 181 -14.14 12.12 -14.09
N VAL A 182 -12.97 12.29 -13.47
CA VAL A 182 -12.89 12.51 -12.02
C VAL A 182 -13.30 13.94 -11.72
N VAL A 183 -14.35 14.07 -10.90
CA VAL A 183 -14.86 15.36 -10.42
C VAL A 183 -14.67 15.47 -8.92
N THR A 184 -14.50 16.70 -8.44
CA THR A 184 -14.38 17.01 -7.01
C THR A 184 -15.59 17.80 -6.52
N ASP A 185 -15.91 17.65 -5.23
CA ASP A 185 -17.06 18.30 -4.61
C ASP A 185 -16.72 18.79 -3.20
N PHE A 186 -16.39 20.07 -3.11
CA PHE A 186 -16.04 20.72 -1.86
C PHE A 186 -17.22 20.82 -0.88
N THR A 187 -18.46 20.61 -1.33
CA THR A 187 -19.64 20.63 -0.45
C THR A 187 -19.75 19.36 0.38
N LYS A 188 -19.08 18.29 -0.04
CA LYS A 188 -18.97 17.00 0.67
C LYS A 188 -17.85 16.97 1.71
N ARG A 189 -17.00 17.99 1.74
CA ARG A 189 -15.98 18.14 2.78
C ARG A 189 -16.61 18.53 4.13
N ALA A 190 -15.96 18.07 5.20
CA ALA A 190 -16.36 18.32 6.57
C ALA A 190 -16.43 19.82 6.88
N LYS A 191 -17.39 20.21 7.72
CA LYS A 191 -17.52 21.62 8.15
C LYS A 191 -16.33 22.07 8.99
N THR A 192 -15.63 21.12 9.61
CA THR A 192 -14.43 21.34 10.42
C THR A 192 -13.17 21.48 9.57
N ASP A 193 -13.24 21.25 8.26
CA ASP A 193 -12.11 21.45 7.36
C ASP A 193 -11.75 22.94 7.25
N SER A 194 -10.58 23.30 7.78
CA SER A 194 -10.08 24.68 7.70
C SER A 194 -9.52 25.06 6.33
N SER A 195 -9.16 24.09 5.48
CA SER A 195 -8.52 24.33 4.19
C SER A 195 -9.46 25.00 3.18
N LEU A 196 -10.78 24.80 3.32
CA LEU A 196 -11.81 25.39 2.47
C LEU A 196 -12.44 26.67 3.07
N LYS A 197 -11.88 27.20 4.16
CA LYS A 197 -12.36 28.46 4.74
C LYS A 197 -12.25 29.59 3.71
N GLY A 198 -13.37 30.27 3.49
CA GLY A 198 -13.46 31.36 2.51
C GLY A 198 -13.98 30.94 1.14
N ILE A 199 -13.98 29.64 0.79
CA ILE A 199 -14.47 29.17 -0.51
C ILE A 199 -15.95 29.50 -0.70
N LYS A 200 -16.80 29.34 0.32
CA LYS A 200 -18.22 29.71 0.22
C LYS A 200 -18.46 31.19 -0.08
N LYS A 201 -17.57 32.07 0.39
CA LYS A 201 -17.63 33.51 0.08
C LYS A 201 -17.15 33.73 -1.36
N MET A 202 -16.02 33.13 -1.72
CA MET A 202 -15.46 33.20 -3.08
C MET A 202 -16.44 32.64 -4.13
N MET A 203 -17.20 31.59 -3.81
CA MET A 203 -18.25 31.06 -4.70
C MET A 203 -19.35 32.07 -5.05
N LYS A 204 -19.56 33.10 -4.22
CA LYS A 204 -20.53 34.18 -4.50
C LYS A 204 -19.92 35.33 -5.30
N GLU A 205 -18.63 35.58 -5.12
CA GLU A 205 -17.92 36.72 -5.69
C GLU A 205 -17.24 36.35 -7.03
N GLU A 206 -16.56 35.20 -7.07
CA GLU A 206 -15.76 34.70 -8.18
C GLU A 206 -15.91 33.16 -8.31
N PRO A 207 -17.04 32.67 -8.84
CA PRO A 207 -17.39 31.24 -8.85
C PRO A 207 -16.34 30.36 -9.53
N ASP A 208 -15.85 30.74 -10.71
CA ASP A 208 -14.92 29.92 -11.49
C ASP A 208 -13.57 29.74 -10.75
N LYS A 209 -13.09 30.80 -10.11
CA LYS A 209 -11.86 30.74 -9.29
C LYS A 209 -12.05 29.86 -8.06
N ALA A 210 -13.21 29.96 -7.41
CA ALA A 210 -13.53 29.15 -6.24
C ALA A 210 -13.58 27.65 -6.57
N VAL A 211 -14.23 27.29 -7.69
CA VAL A 211 -14.30 25.90 -8.17
C VAL A 211 -12.90 25.35 -8.46
N LYS A 212 -12.08 26.10 -9.21
CA LYS A 212 -10.72 25.68 -9.54
C LYS A 212 -9.84 25.51 -8.30
N LEU A 213 -9.87 26.47 -7.38
CA LEU A 213 -9.11 26.39 -6.13
C LEU A 213 -9.56 25.19 -5.28
N ALA A 214 -10.87 24.97 -5.18
CA ALA A 214 -11.41 23.84 -4.44
C ALA A 214 -10.97 22.49 -5.03
N ASP A 215 -11.03 22.35 -6.35
CA ASP A 215 -10.59 21.15 -7.06
C ASP A 215 -9.10 20.88 -6.83
N GLU A 216 -8.25 21.90 -6.97
CA GLU A 216 -6.81 21.79 -6.72
C GLU A 216 -6.51 21.37 -5.28
N LEU A 217 -7.19 21.95 -4.28
CA LEU A 217 -7.02 21.59 -2.87
C LEU A 217 -7.43 20.13 -2.62
N ILE A 218 -8.55 19.70 -3.20
CA ILE A 218 -9.06 18.34 -3.03
C ILE A 218 -8.10 17.33 -3.64
N ARG A 219 -7.66 17.53 -4.88
CA ARG A 219 -6.71 16.64 -5.56
C ARG A 219 -5.35 16.63 -4.87
N ASN A 220 -4.84 17.79 -4.45
CA ASN A 220 -3.57 17.87 -3.73
C ASN A 220 -3.60 17.14 -2.39
N THR A 221 -4.75 17.12 -1.71
CA THR A 221 -4.94 16.34 -0.48
C THR A 221 -4.68 14.86 -0.76
N TYR A 222 -5.39 14.26 -1.69
CA TYR A 222 -5.24 12.84 -1.99
C TYR A 222 -3.88 12.51 -2.62
N ARG A 223 -3.34 13.37 -3.50
CA ARG A 223 -1.97 13.23 -4.01
C ARG A 223 -0.95 13.16 -2.88
N THR A 224 -1.07 14.04 -1.88
CA THR A 224 -0.15 14.07 -0.75
C THR A 224 -0.27 12.80 0.08
N LEU A 225 -1.48 12.36 0.42
CA LEU A 225 -1.74 11.14 1.19
C LEU A 225 -1.22 9.88 0.47
N MET A 226 -1.54 9.72 -0.81
CA MET A 226 -1.18 8.54 -1.60
C MET A 226 0.33 8.42 -1.84
N THR A 227 1.07 9.53 -1.77
CA THR A 227 2.53 9.55 -1.94
C THR A 227 3.32 9.30 -0.65
N ARG A 228 2.65 9.06 0.48
CA ARG A 228 3.34 8.79 1.76
C ARG A 228 3.85 7.36 1.89
N GLY A 229 3.32 6.41 1.12
CA GLY A 229 3.73 5.01 1.15
C GLY A 229 4.93 4.73 0.24
N GLN A 230 6.04 4.27 0.81
CA GLN A 230 7.27 3.95 0.08
C GLN A 230 7.22 2.58 -0.61
N LYS A 231 6.61 1.59 0.02
CA LYS A 231 6.52 0.20 -0.47
C LYS A 231 5.15 -0.12 -1.05
N GLY A 232 4.09 0.52 -0.55
CA GLY A 232 2.75 0.33 -1.08
C GLY A 232 1.74 1.37 -0.61
N CYS A 233 0.67 1.51 -1.41
CA CYS A 233 -0.45 2.40 -1.15
C CYS A 233 -1.75 1.63 -1.43
N PHE A 234 -2.56 1.43 -0.39
CA PHE A 234 -3.89 0.87 -0.49
C PHE A 234 -4.89 2.01 -0.57
N VAL A 235 -5.90 1.88 -1.41
CA VAL A 235 -6.90 2.94 -1.62
C VAL A 235 -8.28 2.35 -1.48
N TYR A 236 -9.08 2.97 -0.62
CA TYR A 236 -10.52 2.78 -0.55
C TYR A 236 -11.21 4.05 -1.07
N CYS A 237 -12.24 3.88 -1.90
CA CYS A 237 -13.08 4.97 -2.38
C CYS A 237 -14.52 4.70 -1.97
N THR A 238 -15.15 5.70 -1.37
CA THR A 238 -16.59 5.71 -1.10
C THR A 238 -17.43 5.65 -2.38
N ASP A 239 -16.98 6.28 -3.46
CA ASP A 239 -17.55 6.10 -4.81
C ASP A 239 -16.96 4.85 -5.50
N PRO A 240 -17.78 3.81 -5.80
CA PRO A 240 -17.30 2.61 -6.49
C PRO A 240 -16.79 2.89 -7.91
N SER A 241 -17.32 3.91 -8.58
CA SER A 241 -16.91 4.28 -9.95
C SER A 241 -15.48 4.81 -9.96
N LEU A 242 -15.12 5.62 -8.95
CA LEU A 242 -13.74 6.07 -8.72
C LEU A 242 -12.79 4.91 -8.42
N ALA A 243 -13.21 3.94 -7.60
CA ALA A 243 -12.39 2.75 -7.34
C ALA A 243 -12.11 1.97 -8.63
N PHE A 244 -13.14 1.77 -9.47
CA PHE A 244 -12.97 1.12 -10.77
C PHE A 244 -12.01 1.90 -11.67
N TYR A 245 -12.19 3.21 -11.76
CA TYR A 245 -11.35 4.10 -12.56
C TYR A 245 -9.87 4.06 -12.15
N LEU A 246 -9.58 4.12 -10.84
CA LEU A 246 -8.21 4.02 -10.34
C LEU A 246 -7.59 2.64 -10.64
N LYS A 247 -8.39 1.57 -10.50
CA LYS A 247 -7.95 0.20 -10.80
C LYS A 247 -7.65 -0.01 -12.29
N GLU A 248 -8.49 0.53 -13.16
CA GLU A 248 -8.28 0.48 -14.61
C GLU A 248 -6.97 1.20 -14.97
N ARG A 249 -6.75 2.41 -14.44
CA ARG A 249 -5.51 3.16 -14.67
C ARG A 249 -4.28 2.48 -14.12
N TYR A 250 -4.35 1.88 -12.94
CA TYR A 250 -3.26 1.07 -12.40
C TYR A 250 -2.90 -0.09 -13.33
N THR A 251 -3.92 -0.74 -13.92
CA THR A 251 -3.73 -1.85 -14.87
C THR A 251 -3.10 -1.36 -16.18
N ASN A 252 -3.52 -0.19 -16.67
CA ASN A 252 -2.97 0.43 -17.88
C ASN A 252 -1.55 1.00 -17.65
N SER A 253 -1.22 1.45 -16.44
CA SER A 253 0.10 1.98 -16.08
C SER A 253 1.10 0.89 -15.69
N SER A 254 0.65 -0.33 -15.41
CA SER A 254 1.51 -1.51 -15.17
C SER A 254 1.99 -2.16 -16.48
N MET A 255 2.41 -1.34 -17.44
CA MET A 255 3.35 -1.78 -18.47
C MET A 255 4.71 -2.02 -17.82
N THR A 256 5.33 -3.14 -18.15
CA THR A 256 6.63 -3.56 -17.60
C THR A 256 7.69 -2.58 -18.08
N TYR A 257 8.28 -1.79 -17.17
CA TYR A 257 9.44 -0.96 -17.51
C TYR A 257 10.59 -1.87 -17.96
N GLU A 258 11.01 -1.75 -19.21
CA GLU A 258 12.27 -2.34 -19.67
C GLU A 258 13.46 -1.51 -19.16
N GLN A 259 14.62 -2.16 -19.02
CA GLN A 259 15.87 -1.48 -18.64
C GLN A 259 16.11 -0.27 -19.58
N ASN A 260 16.32 0.90 -18.98
CA ASN A 260 16.60 2.20 -19.63
C ASN A 260 15.40 3.03 -20.14
N GLU A 261 14.14 2.69 -19.83
CA GLU A 261 13.00 3.57 -20.17
C GLU A 261 12.99 4.91 -19.43
N PHE A 262 13.74 5.02 -18.31
CA PHE A 262 13.87 6.26 -17.54
C PHE A 262 14.49 7.44 -18.34
N PHE A 263 15.20 7.14 -19.44
CA PHE A 263 15.84 8.15 -20.30
C PHE A 263 15.02 8.51 -21.54
N LYS A 264 13.84 7.91 -21.74
CA LYS A 264 12.94 8.32 -22.82
C LYS A 264 12.20 9.59 -22.41
N PRO A 265 12.09 10.61 -23.28
CA PRO A 265 11.19 11.73 -23.04
C PRO A 265 9.76 11.20 -22.95
N TRP A 266 9.12 11.37 -21.80
CA TRP A 266 7.75 10.92 -21.59
C TRP A 266 6.79 11.65 -22.55
N SER A 267 6.13 10.90 -23.43
CA SER A 267 4.96 11.38 -24.17
C SER A 267 3.69 11.23 -23.32
N GLY A 268 3.22 12.33 -22.73
CA GLY A 268 1.83 12.49 -22.29
C GLY A 268 1.54 12.34 -20.78
N VAL A 269 0.88 13.35 -20.23
CA VAL A 269 0.13 13.29 -18.96
C VAL A 269 -1.23 12.63 -19.26
N ALA A 270 -1.78 11.82 -18.34
CA ALA A 270 -3.04 11.07 -18.55
C ALA A 270 -4.31 11.93 -18.70
N GLU A 271 -4.15 13.23 -18.68
CA GLU A 271 -5.10 14.19 -19.24
C GLU A 271 -4.28 15.06 -20.19
N GLU A 272 -4.72 15.19 -21.44
CA GLU A 272 -4.39 16.42 -22.17
C GLU A 272 -4.75 17.55 -21.21
N ARG A 273 -3.81 18.44 -20.93
CA ARG A 273 -4.15 19.70 -20.27
C ARG A 273 -5.25 20.28 -21.15
N GLY A 274 -6.50 20.16 -20.70
CA GLY A 274 -7.59 20.91 -21.30
C GLY A 274 -7.10 22.34 -21.38
N GLU A 275 -7.38 23.01 -22.49
CA GLU A 275 -7.24 24.45 -22.52
C GLU A 275 -8.20 25.00 -21.43
N TYR A 276 -7.63 25.29 -20.26
CA TYR A 276 -8.29 25.88 -19.10
C TYR A 276 -7.92 27.36 -19.01
#